data_AF-A0A8S1C7D3-F1
#
_entry.id   AF-A0A8S1C7D3-F1
#
_cell.length_a   1.000
_cell.length_b   1.000
_cell.length_c   1.000
_cell.angle_alpha   90.00
_cell.angle_beta   90.00
_cell.angle_gamma   90.00
#
_symmetry.space_group_name_H-M   'P 1'
#
loop_
_entity.id
_entity.type
_entity.pdbx_description
1 polymer ?
#
loop_
_entity_poly.entity_id
_entity_poly.type
_entity_poly.pdbx_seq_one_letter_code
_entity_poly.pdbx_strand_id
1 'polypeptide(L)'
;MIAEEEVIKRRLLIDGDGTGDDRRINLLLRSFLKWCNSPGTAEEDNTALNRMLLQLSQSELASEKFLLGSQTSNAELNSYEELNDIIKTRVESAKKEIEEAKESFKAAKEVRKNRVQYNVLAKVIKEQPDRKETLKNLDEIKAELADLEGKRREIEEKLDMRRKRLHLLNVAIHDFIEDANEIKQQIDSNEAASADMAADSIDLLIEPFDLEDVDDNAMSVDP
;
A
#
# COMPACT_ATOMS: atom_id res chain seq x y z
N MET A 1 -44.12 -17.65 38.67
CA MET A 1 -44.40 -16.29 38.15
C MET A 1 -45.88 -16.03 37.91
N ILE A 2 -46.61 -16.77 37.06
CA ILE A 2 -48.05 -16.50 36.76
C ILE A 2 -48.96 -16.57 38.01
N ALA A 3 -48.68 -17.49 38.94
CA ALA A 3 -49.45 -17.62 40.19
C ALA A 3 -49.22 -16.48 41.20
N GLU A 4 -48.01 -15.90 41.25
CA GLU A 4 -47.71 -14.76 42.13
C GLU A 4 -48.38 -13.48 41.63
N GLU A 5 -48.35 -13.25 40.31
CA GLU A 5 -48.98 -12.09 39.69
C GLU A 5 -50.50 -12.09 39.88
N GLU A 6 -51.14 -13.27 39.84
CA GLU A 6 -52.57 -13.41 40.17
C GLU A 6 -52.86 -13.16 41.66
N VAL A 7 -52.02 -13.64 42.57
CA VAL A 7 -52.18 -13.42 44.02
C VAL A 7 -52.01 -11.94 44.35
N ILE A 8 -51.04 -11.27 43.72
CA ILE A 8 -50.81 -9.83 43.84
C ILE A 8 -52.01 -9.06 43.28
N LYS A 9 -52.53 -9.41 42.10
CA LYS A 9 -53.74 -8.79 41.54
C LYS A 9 -54.97 -8.95 42.43
N ARG A 10 -55.22 -10.14 42.97
CA ARG A 10 -56.35 -10.36 43.90
C ARG A 10 -56.19 -9.56 45.18
N ARG A 11 -54.98 -9.48 45.72
CA ARG A 11 -54.71 -8.70 46.94
C ARG A 11 -54.83 -7.20 46.68
N LEU A 12 -54.32 -6.69 45.56
CA LEU A 12 -54.51 -5.30 45.14
C LEU A 12 -55.98 -4.97 44.88
N LEU A 13 -56.78 -5.89 44.34
CA LEU A 13 -58.22 -5.68 44.16
C LEU A 13 -58.94 -5.58 45.51
N ILE A 14 -58.56 -6.40 46.48
CA ILE A 14 -59.17 -6.42 47.82
C ILE A 14 -58.76 -5.17 48.64
N ASP A 15 -57.50 -4.73 48.51
CA ASP A 15 -56.99 -3.53 49.19
C ASP A 15 -57.36 -2.23 48.44
N GLY A 16 -57.57 -2.31 47.13
CA GLY A 16 -57.97 -1.18 46.26
C GLY A 16 -59.46 -0.82 46.35
N ASP A 17 -60.31 -1.72 46.86
CA ASP A 17 -61.75 -1.51 47.04
C ASP A 17 -62.11 -0.77 48.36
N GLY A 18 -61.14 -0.08 48.97
CA GLY A 18 -61.39 0.79 50.15
C GLY A 18 -61.87 0.07 51.42
N THR A 19 -61.87 -1.27 51.40
CA THR A 19 -62.56 -2.13 52.37
C THR A 19 -62.04 -2.06 53.81
N GLY A 20 -60.88 -1.42 54.03
CA GLY A 20 -60.29 -1.21 55.36
C GLY A 20 -60.88 0.02 56.06
N ASP A 21 -60.74 1.19 55.43
CA ASP A 21 -61.12 2.47 56.04
C ASP A 21 -62.60 2.78 55.85
N ASP A 22 -63.22 2.46 54.71
CA ASP A 22 -64.67 2.60 54.52
C ASP A 22 -65.45 1.72 55.52
N ARG A 23 -64.93 0.51 55.79
CA ARG A 23 -65.48 -0.38 56.81
C ARG A 23 -65.29 0.17 58.22
N ARG A 24 -64.15 0.81 58.54
CA ARG A 24 -63.89 1.45 59.84
C ARG A 24 -64.83 2.63 60.07
N ILE A 25 -64.99 3.49 59.07
CA ILE A 25 -65.89 4.65 59.11
C ILE A 25 -67.35 4.20 59.25
N ASN A 26 -67.77 3.17 58.49
CA ASN A 26 -69.10 2.58 58.63
C ASN A 26 -69.34 1.95 60.02
N LEU A 27 -68.32 1.32 60.63
CA LEU A 27 -68.42 0.81 61.99
C LEU A 27 -68.53 1.92 63.03
N LEU A 28 -67.77 3.00 62.87
CA LEU A 28 -67.83 4.18 63.72
C LEU A 28 -69.24 4.80 63.66
N LEU A 29 -69.78 4.98 62.45
CA LEU A 29 -71.12 5.53 62.22
C LEU A 29 -72.20 4.68 62.91
N ARG A 30 -72.15 3.35 62.74
CA ARG A 30 -73.10 2.43 63.40
C ARG A 30 -72.97 2.44 64.92
N SER A 31 -71.74 2.54 65.44
CA SER A 31 -71.48 2.61 66.88
C SER A 31 -71.99 3.92 67.49
N PHE A 32 -71.82 5.03 66.77
CA PHE A 32 -72.34 6.34 67.15
C PHE A 32 -73.87 6.35 67.20
N LEU A 33 -74.52 5.86 66.14
CA LEU A 33 -75.99 5.74 66.10
C LEU A 33 -76.53 4.85 67.22
N LYS A 34 -75.82 3.77 67.56
CA LYS A 34 -76.21 2.90 68.69
C LYS A 34 -76.04 3.60 70.04
N TRP A 35 -74.96 4.35 70.22
CA TRP A 35 -74.70 5.12 71.44
C TRP A 35 -75.76 6.20 71.67
N CYS A 36 -76.16 6.94 70.63
CA CYS A 36 -77.21 7.96 70.75
C CYS A 36 -78.61 7.43 71.11
N ASN A 37 -78.89 6.15 70.82
CA ASN A 37 -80.22 5.54 71.00
C ASN A 37 -80.28 4.56 72.18
N SER A 38 -79.19 4.37 72.93
CA SER A 38 -79.13 3.42 74.05
C SER A 38 -79.31 4.17 75.39
N PRO A 39 -80.25 3.76 76.26
CA PRO A 39 -80.28 4.23 77.64
C PRO A 39 -79.15 3.54 78.41
N GLY A 40 -77.93 4.09 78.33
CA GLY A 40 -76.74 3.56 79.00
C GLY A 40 -76.56 4.09 80.42
N THR A 41 -75.83 3.35 81.25
CA THR A 41 -75.29 3.91 82.50
C THR A 41 -74.08 4.82 82.21
N ALA A 42 -73.76 5.75 83.10
CA ALA A 42 -72.69 6.73 82.89
C ALA A 42 -71.29 6.12 82.64
N GLU A 43 -71.03 4.91 83.14
CA GLU A 43 -69.80 4.15 82.85
C GLU A 43 -69.82 3.52 81.44
N GLU A 44 -70.94 2.94 81.02
CA GLU A 44 -71.09 2.34 79.69
C GLU A 44 -70.97 3.41 78.58
N ASP A 45 -71.54 4.60 78.81
CA ASP A 45 -71.44 5.71 77.87
C ASP A 45 -70.00 6.22 77.73
N ASN A 46 -69.26 6.30 78.83
CA ASN A 46 -67.85 6.69 78.80
C ASN A 46 -66.98 5.68 78.05
N THR A 47 -67.21 4.38 78.24
CA THR A 47 -66.46 3.35 77.51
C THR A 47 -66.77 3.33 76.01
N ALA A 48 -68.04 3.54 75.63
CA ALA A 48 -68.45 3.66 74.23
C ALA A 48 -67.82 4.89 73.56
N LEU A 49 -67.83 6.04 74.24
CA LEU A 49 -67.23 7.29 73.76
C LEU A 49 -65.71 7.13 73.54
N ASN A 50 -64.99 6.58 74.50
CA ASN A 50 -63.55 6.33 74.38
C ASN A 50 -63.21 5.40 73.21
N ARG A 51 -64.06 4.39 72.97
CA ARG A 51 -63.89 3.46 71.84
C ARG A 51 -64.11 4.14 70.49
N MET A 52 -65.09 5.04 70.39
CA MET A 52 -65.33 5.83 69.19
C MET A 52 -64.22 6.84 68.93
N LEU A 53 -63.72 7.52 69.98
CA LEU A 53 -62.57 8.42 69.87
C LEU A 53 -61.31 7.70 69.36
N LEU A 54 -61.06 6.49 69.86
CA LEU A 54 -59.94 5.67 69.38
C LEU A 54 -60.09 5.29 67.90
N GLN A 55 -61.30 4.92 67.46
CA GLN A 55 -61.57 4.61 66.04
C GLN A 55 -61.43 5.83 65.13
N LEU A 56 -61.84 7.02 65.61
CA LEU A 56 -61.66 8.27 64.89
C LEU A 56 -60.17 8.58 64.70
N SER A 57 -59.38 8.54 65.79
CA SER A 57 -57.94 8.77 65.77
C SER A 57 -57.20 7.80 64.83
N GLN A 58 -57.61 6.53 64.79
CA GLN A 58 -57.05 5.55 63.84
C GLN A 58 -57.36 5.87 62.38
N SER A 59 -58.53 6.44 62.11
CA SER A 59 -58.97 6.83 60.76
C SER A 59 -58.24 8.09 60.28
N GLU A 60 -58.02 9.05 61.19
CA GLU A 60 -57.21 10.25 60.94
C GLU A 60 -55.77 9.88 60.58
N LEU A 61 -55.14 9.00 61.38
CA LEU A 61 -53.78 8.53 61.12
C LEU A 61 -53.67 7.77 59.79
N ALA A 62 -54.68 6.98 59.43
CA ALA A 62 -54.71 6.27 58.15
C ALA A 62 -54.76 7.24 56.96
N SER A 63 -55.58 8.29 57.06
CA SER A 63 -55.68 9.35 56.05
C SER A 63 -54.35 10.12 55.88
N GLU A 64 -53.72 10.50 56.99
CA GLU A 64 -52.42 11.17 56.96
C GLU A 64 -51.32 10.29 56.33
N LYS A 65 -51.31 8.99 56.69
CA LYS A 65 -50.39 8.02 56.10
C LYS A 65 -50.61 7.88 54.58
N PHE A 66 -51.85 7.89 54.12
CA PHE A 66 -52.15 7.84 52.70
C PHE A 66 -51.65 9.09 51.96
N LEU A 67 -51.89 10.28 52.54
CA LEU A 67 -51.41 11.53 51.95
C LEU A 67 -49.88 11.55 51.84
N LEU A 68 -49.18 11.16 52.91
CA LEU A 68 -47.72 11.06 52.90
C LEU A 68 -47.23 10.00 51.90
N GLY A 69 -47.91 8.86 51.81
CA GLY A 69 -47.64 7.82 50.81
C GLY A 69 -47.79 8.33 49.37
N SER A 70 -48.83 9.13 49.11
CA SER A 70 -49.04 9.77 47.81
C SER A 70 -47.94 10.81 47.50
N GLN A 71 -47.57 11.64 48.47
CA GLN A 71 -46.49 12.63 48.29
C GLN A 71 -45.14 11.97 48.02
N THR A 72 -44.79 10.95 48.79
CA THR A 72 -43.55 10.17 48.61
C THR A 72 -43.55 9.44 47.27
N SER A 73 -44.66 8.82 46.87
CA SER A 73 -44.78 8.17 45.55
C SER A 73 -44.61 9.16 44.39
N ASN A 74 -45.16 10.37 44.49
CA ASN A 74 -44.95 11.41 43.47
C ASN A 74 -43.49 11.89 43.43
N ALA A 75 -42.85 12.06 44.59
CA ALA A 75 -41.44 12.43 44.67
C ALA A 75 -40.53 11.33 44.08
N GLU A 76 -40.82 10.06 44.37
CA GLU A 76 -40.12 8.92 43.77
C GLU A 76 -40.29 8.89 42.26
N LEU A 77 -41.50 9.14 41.75
CA LEU A 77 -41.78 9.16 40.31
C LEU A 77 -40.96 10.22 39.58
N ASN A 78 -40.89 11.44 40.13
CA ASN A 78 -40.03 12.50 39.59
C ASN A 78 -38.55 12.10 39.60
N SER A 79 -38.07 11.48 40.69
CA SER A 79 -36.68 11.00 40.76
C SER A 79 -36.39 9.91 39.72
N TYR A 80 -37.35 9.02 39.44
CA TYR A 80 -37.21 8.03 38.37
C TYR A 80 -37.20 8.66 36.98
N GLU A 81 -37.96 9.72 36.74
CA GLU A 81 -37.93 10.48 35.48
C GLU A 81 -36.55 11.13 35.27
N GLU A 82 -36.02 11.81 36.29
CA GLU A 82 -34.67 12.40 36.26
C GLU A 82 -33.60 11.32 35.99
N LEU A 83 -33.68 10.19 36.69
CA LEU A 83 -32.75 9.09 36.50
C LEU A 83 -32.82 8.52 35.07
N ASN A 84 -34.03 8.40 34.52
CA ASN A 84 -34.24 7.94 33.16
C ASN A 84 -33.60 8.89 32.13
N ASP A 85 -33.73 10.20 32.32
CA ASP A 85 -33.13 11.18 31.43
C ASP A 85 -31.60 11.20 31.53
N ILE A 86 -31.04 11.00 32.72
CA ILE A 86 -29.60 10.79 32.91
C ILE A 86 -29.14 9.54 32.15
N ILE A 87 -29.89 8.43 32.24
CA ILE A 87 -29.57 7.18 31.54
C ILE A 87 -29.60 7.39 30.03
N LYS A 88 -30.63 8.05 29.49
CA LYS A 88 -30.72 8.37 28.05
C LYS A 88 -29.52 9.18 27.58
N THR A 89 -29.18 10.25 28.30
CA THR A 89 -28.04 11.11 27.99
C THR A 89 -26.73 10.33 28.00
N ARG A 90 -26.53 9.45 28.98
CA ARG A 90 -25.33 8.59 29.05
C ARG A 90 -25.28 7.58 27.91
N VAL A 91 -26.42 7.00 27.52
CA VAL A 91 -26.50 6.08 26.39
C VAL A 91 -26.15 6.81 25.08
N GLU A 92 -26.62 8.04 24.91
CA GLU A 92 -26.26 8.87 23.75
C GLU A 92 -24.78 9.23 23.72
N SER A 93 -24.21 9.62 24.87
CA SER A 93 -22.75 9.86 24.99
C SER A 93 -21.94 8.62 24.64
N ALA A 94 -22.30 7.46 25.21
CA ALA A 94 -21.61 6.20 24.95
C ALA A 94 -21.72 5.79 23.47
N LYS A 95 -22.87 6.01 22.82
CA LYS A 95 -23.02 5.78 21.37
C LYS A 95 -22.09 6.66 20.56
N LYS A 96 -21.94 7.93 20.95
CA LYS A 96 -21.02 8.87 20.28
C LYS A 96 -19.57 8.44 20.45
N GLU A 97 -19.17 8.09 21.67
CA GLU A 97 -17.82 7.58 21.97
C GLU A 97 -17.50 6.31 21.18
N ILE A 98 -18.46 5.41 21.00
CA ILE A 98 -18.31 4.21 20.17
C ILE A 98 -18.05 4.59 18.70
N GLU A 99 -18.74 5.59 18.17
CA GLU A 99 -18.56 5.99 16.78
C GLU A 99 -17.19 6.67 16.57
N GLU A 100 -16.77 7.54 17.49
CA GLU A 100 -15.43 8.14 17.50
C GLU A 100 -14.32 7.05 17.63
N ALA A 101 -14.54 6.05 18.48
CA ALA A 101 -13.65 4.89 18.62
C ALA A 101 -13.57 4.06 17.32
N LYS A 102 -14.67 3.88 16.59
CA LYS A 102 -14.66 3.19 15.28
C LYS A 102 -13.88 3.97 14.23
N GLU A 103 -14.05 5.29 14.18
CA GLU A 103 -13.33 6.14 13.22
C GLU A 103 -11.83 6.12 13.49
N SER A 104 -11.42 6.33 14.74
CA SER A 104 -10.01 6.24 15.14
C SER A 104 -9.43 4.85 14.89
N PHE A 105 -10.20 3.78 15.10
CA PHE A 105 -9.78 2.41 14.77
C PHE A 105 -9.56 2.20 13.27
N LYS A 106 -10.44 2.74 12.41
CA LYS A 106 -10.25 2.70 10.95
C LYS A 106 -8.97 3.42 10.54
N ALA A 107 -8.73 4.62 11.06
CA ALA A 107 -7.51 5.39 10.79
C ALA A 107 -6.25 4.63 11.26
N ALA A 108 -6.28 4.05 12.47
CA ALA A 108 -5.17 3.24 12.99
C ALA A 108 -4.88 2.00 12.12
N LYS A 109 -5.93 1.37 11.57
CA LYS A 109 -5.80 0.23 10.65
C LYS A 109 -5.14 0.64 9.34
N GLU A 110 -5.47 1.81 8.79
CA GLU A 110 -4.82 2.36 7.59
C GLU A 110 -3.34 2.67 7.85
N VAL A 111 -3.02 3.33 8.96
CA VAL A 111 -1.63 3.59 9.36
C VAL A 111 -0.84 2.29 9.49
N ARG A 112 -1.43 1.25 10.08
CA ARG A 112 -0.81 -0.07 10.18
C ARG A 112 -0.57 -0.69 8.80
N LYS A 113 -1.56 -0.62 7.89
CA LYS A 113 -1.42 -1.13 6.52
C LYS A 113 -0.27 -0.42 5.80
N ASN A 114 -0.23 0.90 5.88
CA ASN A 114 0.83 1.72 5.26
C ASN A 114 2.19 1.36 5.84
N ARG A 115 2.31 1.23 7.17
CA ARG A 115 3.55 0.82 7.83
C ARG A 115 4.05 -0.55 7.38
N VAL A 116 3.15 -1.52 7.21
CA VAL A 116 3.52 -2.84 6.67
C VAL A 116 4.00 -2.74 5.24
N GLN A 117 3.31 -1.97 4.37
CA GLN A 117 3.74 -1.75 2.99
C GLN A 117 5.11 -1.09 2.91
N TYR A 118 5.38 -0.07 3.74
CA TYR A 118 6.69 0.56 3.81
C TYR A 118 7.77 -0.39 4.29
N ASN A 119 7.49 -1.24 5.28
CA ASN A 119 8.45 -2.24 5.74
C ASN A 119 8.78 -3.27 4.65
N VAL A 120 7.79 -3.71 3.87
CA VAL A 120 8.01 -4.61 2.73
C VAL A 120 8.89 -3.93 1.69
N LEU A 121 8.56 -2.69 1.31
CA LEU A 121 9.35 -1.93 0.33
C LEU A 121 10.78 -1.69 0.83
N ALA A 122 10.95 -1.33 2.10
CA ALA A 122 12.26 -1.14 2.71
C ALA A 122 13.09 -2.42 2.71
N LYS A 123 12.47 -3.60 2.89
CA LYS A 123 13.16 -4.88 2.78
C LYS A 123 13.68 -5.12 1.36
N VAL A 124 12.85 -4.88 0.35
CA VAL A 124 13.24 -5.00 -1.06
C VAL A 124 14.34 -4.00 -1.42
N ILE A 125 14.27 -2.75 -0.93
CA ILE A 125 15.33 -1.75 -1.14
C ILE A 125 16.64 -2.18 -0.50
N LYS A 126 16.60 -2.81 0.68
CA LYS A 126 17.80 -3.29 1.38
C LYS A 126 18.48 -4.47 0.67
N GLU A 127 17.76 -5.23 -0.14
CA GLU A 127 18.34 -6.29 -0.96
C GLU A 127 19.17 -5.73 -2.13
N GLN A 128 18.94 -4.46 -2.51
CA GLN A 128 19.73 -3.77 -3.53
C GLN A 128 21.01 -3.18 -2.91
N PRO A 129 22.13 -3.10 -3.68
CA PRO A 129 23.38 -2.52 -3.21
C PRO A 129 23.24 -1.02 -2.90
N ASP A 130 24.12 -0.49 -2.05
CA ASP A 130 24.06 0.91 -1.67
C ASP A 130 24.30 1.82 -2.89
N ARG A 131 23.49 2.87 -2.97
CA ARG A 131 23.52 3.82 -4.10
C ARG A 131 24.85 4.56 -4.15
N LYS A 132 25.44 4.88 -3.01
CA LYS A 132 26.73 5.60 -2.97
C LYS A 132 27.87 4.75 -3.48
N GLU A 133 27.92 3.48 -3.10
CA GLU A 133 28.96 2.55 -3.55
C GLU A 133 28.83 2.27 -5.05
N THR A 134 27.62 2.01 -5.53
CA THR A 134 27.38 1.81 -6.97
C THR A 134 27.73 3.03 -7.82
N LEU A 135 27.49 4.25 -7.34
CA LEU A 135 27.91 5.48 -8.03
C LEU A 135 29.42 5.62 -8.09
N LYS A 136 30.14 5.34 -6.99
CA LYS A 136 31.61 5.36 -6.98
C LYS A 136 32.20 4.36 -7.96
N ASN A 137 31.74 3.11 -7.91
CA ASN A 137 32.21 2.07 -8.83
C ASN A 137 31.91 2.45 -10.28
N LEU A 138 30.77 3.08 -10.55
CA LEU A 138 30.40 3.56 -11.87
C LEU A 138 31.32 4.68 -12.36
N ASP A 139 31.71 5.62 -11.48
CA ASP A 139 32.65 6.68 -11.82
C ASP A 139 34.08 6.14 -12.04
N GLU A 140 34.50 5.16 -11.24
CA GLU A 140 35.78 4.45 -11.43
C GLU A 140 35.82 3.72 -12.78
N ILE A 141 34.80 2.91 -13.09
CA ILE A 141 34.69 2.20 -14.37
C ILE A 141 34.66 3.18 -15.55
N LYS A 142 34.00 4.34 -15.42
CA LYS A 142 34.02 5.36 -16.47
C LYS A 142 35.41 5.96 -16.67
N ALA A 143 36.16 6.20 -15.60
CA ALA A 143 37.52 6.70 -15.69
C ALA A 143 38.45 5.67 -16.36
N GLU A 144 38.33 4.39 -15.99
CA GLU A 144 39.07 3.30 -16.63
C GLU A 144 38.72 3.15 -18.12
N LEU A 145 37.44 3.28 -18.47
CA LEU A 145 36.99 3.22 -19.86
C LEU A 145 37.57 4.38 -20.68
N ALA A 146 37.59 5.60 -20.12
CA ALA A 146 38.21 6.76 -20.76
C ALA A 146 39.74 6.58 -20.95
N ASP A 147 40.43 6.00 -19.96
CA ASP A 147 41.86 5.70 -20.06
C ASP A 147 42.14 4.62 -21.13
N LEU A 148 41.33 3.55 -21.17
CA LEU A 148 41.43 2.51 -22.20
C LEU A 148 41.13 3.05 -23.61
N GLU A 149 40.14 3.92 -23.76
CA GLU A 149 39.86 4.60 -25.03
C GLU A 149 41.02 5.52 -25.45
N GLY A 150 41.65 6.21 -24.49
CA GLY A 150 42.87 6.98 -24.72
C GLY A 150 44.02 6.10 -25.23
N LYS A 151 44.32 5.00 -24.54
CA LYS A 151 45.35 4.02 -24.94
C LYS A 151 45.04 3.41 -26.31
N ARG A 152 43.77 3.09 -26.59
CA ARG A 152 43.35 2.59 -27.91
C ARG A 152 43.68 3.61 -29.00
N ARG A 153 43.34 4.88 -28.78
CA ARG A 153 43.62 5.98 -29.72
C ARG A 153 45.12 6.15 -29.96
N GLU A 154 45.93 6.12 -28.91
CA GLU A 154 47.40 6.21 -29.05
C GLU A 154 47.99 5.05 -29.86
N ILE A 155 47.49 3.84 -29.66
CA ILE A 155 47.94 2.66 -30.43
C ILE A 155 47.53 2.80 -31.89
N GLU A 156 46.30 3.26 -32.15
CA GLU A 156 45.77 3.50 -33.49
C GLU A 156 46.61 4.55 -34.24
N GLU A 157 46.96 5.67 -33.59
CA GLU A 157 47.87 6.68 -34.14
C GLU A 157 49.26 6.12 -34.43
N LYS A 158 49.84 5.32 -33.51
CA LYS A 158 51.14 4.67 -33.73
C LYS A 158 51.09 3.69 -34.91
N LEU A 159 49.98 2.97 -35.07
CA LEU A 159 49.78 2.02 -36.16
C LEU A 159 49.67 2.77 -37.49
N ASP A 160 48.91 3.87 -37.56
CA ASP A 160 48.80 4.69 -38.75
C ASP A 160 50.13 5.36 -39.13
N MET A 161 50.91 5.82 -38.16
CA MET A 161 52.27 6.31 -38.42
C MET A 161 53.18 5.23 -38.99
N ARG A 162 53.06 3.97 -38.51
CA ARG A 162 53.80 2.84 -39.09
C ARG A 162 53.32 2.50 -40.49
N ARG A 163 52.01 2.54 -40.77
CA ARG A 163 51.46 2.36 -42.13
C ARG A 163 52.01 3.43 -43.08
N LYS A 164 52.04 4.70 -42.67
CA LYS A 164 52.61 5.80 -43.45
C LYS A 164 54.11 5.59 -43.72
N ARG A 165 54.89 5.20 -42.72
CA ARG A 165 56.32 4.87 -42.88
C ARG A 165 56.55 3.70 -43.83
N LEU A 166 55.76 2.63 -43.71
CA LEU A 166 55.83 1.48 -44.61
C LEU A 166 55.48 1.86 -46.05
N HIS A 167 54.47 2.71 -46.24
CA HIS A 167 54.12 3.21 -47.55
C HIS A 167 55.25 4.04 -48.18
N LEU A 168 55.87 4.95 -47.41
CA LEU A 168 57.06 5.69 -47.86
C LEU A 168 58.22 4.77 -48.22
N LEU A 169 58.48 3.73 -47.42
CA LEU A 169 59.49 2.72 -47.73
C LEU A 169 59.17 1.98 -49.04
N ASN A 170 57.92 1.56 -49.23
CA ASN A 170 57.49 0.90 -50.47
C ASN A 170 57.66 1.82 -51.68
N VAL A 171 57.33 3.11 -51.57
CA VAL A 171 57.57 4.09 -52.64
C VAL A 171 59.06 4.19 -52.94
N ALA A 172 59.91 4.38 -51.93
CA ALA A 172 61.36 4.42 -52.14
C ALA A 172 61.92 3.14 -52.78
N ILE A 173 61.41 1.96 -52.38
CA ILE A 173 61.78 0.69 -53.03
C ILE A 173 61.34 0.67 -54.49
N HIS A 174 60.12 1.13 -54.80
CA HIS A 174 59.67 1.25 -56.19
C HIS A 174 60.55 2.20 -57.00
N ASP A 175 60.88 3.38 -56.46
CA ASP A 175 61.78 4.35 -57.10
C ASP A 175 63.16 3.73 -57.35
N PHE A 176 63.75 3.02 -56.38
CA PHE A 176 65.03 2.33 -56.58
C PHE A 176 64.95 1.18 -57.60
N ILE A 177 63.82 0.47 -57.71
CA ILE A 177 63.61 -0.54 -58.74
C ILE A 177 63.50 0.11 -60.11
N GLU A 178 62.82 1.25 -60.21
CA GLU A 178 62.72 2.05 -61.44
C GLU A 178 64.10 2.54 -61.87
N ASP A 179 64.87 3.18 -60.97
CA ASP A 179 66.25 3.59 -61.18
C ASP A 179 67.16 2.41 -61.60
N ALA A 180 67.03 1.25 -60.94
CA ALA A 180 67.81 0.07 -61.28
C ALA A 180 67.44 -0.50 -62.66
N ASN A 181 66.16 -0.44 -63.04
CA ASN A 181 65.71 -0.83 -64.38
C ASN A 181 66.20 0.17 -65.45
N GLU A 182 66.22 1.47 -65.15
CA GLU A 182 66.79 2.50 -66.03
C GLU A 182 68.30 2.32 -66.22
N ILE A 183 69.05 2.05 -65.14
CA ILE A 183 70.49 1.72 -65.22
C ILE A 183 70.70 0.45 -66.03
N LYS A 184 69.87 -0.57 -65.85
CA LYS A 184 69.93 -1.79 -66.65
C LYS A 184 69.69 -1.50 -68.14
N GLN A 185 68.71 -0.66 -68.48
CA GLN A 185 68.50 -0.22 -69.86
C GLN A 185 69.69 0.58 -70.42
N GLN A 186 70.36 1.41 -69.60
CA GLN A 186 71.56 2.14 -70.02
C GLN A 186 72.78 1.24 -70.22
N ILE A 187 72.93 0.18 -69.42
CA ILE A 187 73.97 -0.85 -69.60
C ILE A 187 73.68 -1.66 -70.86
N ASP A 188 72.44 -2.10 -71.06
CA ASP A 188 72.01 -2.85 -72.25
C ASP A 188 72.20 -2.01 -73.53
N SER A 189 72.01 -0.68 -73.47
CA SER A 189 72.27 0.23 -74.60
C SER A 189 73.75 0.61 -74.80
N ASN A 190 74.58 0.58 -73.75
CA ASN A 190 76.04 0.71 -73.88
C ASN A 190 76.71 -0.59 -74.37
N GLU A 191 76.21 -1.76 -73.99
CA GLU A 191 76.64 -3.04 -74.56
C GLU A 191 76.28 -3.12 -76.05
N ALA A 192 75.09 -2.64 -76.45
CA ALA A 192 74.72 -2.49 -77.86
C ALA A 192 75.65 -1.52 -78.62
N ALA A 193 76.07 -0.39 -78.04
CA ALA A 193 77.00 0.55 -78.67
C ALA A 193 78.44 0.01 -78.79
N SER A 194 78.84 -0.96 -77.96
CA SER A 194 80.15 -1.64 -78.06
C SER A 194 80.14 -2.87 -78.99
N ALA A 195 78.96 -3.43 -79.26
CA ALA A 195 78.77 -4.54 -80.21
C ALA A 195 78.61 -4.07 -81.67
N ASP A 196 78.14 -2.86 -81.92
CA ASP A 196 77.86 -2.33 -83.28
C ASP A 196 79.13 -1.94 -84.10
N MET A 197 80.32 -1.93 -83.50
CA MET A 197 81.60 -1.69 -84.23
C MET A 197 82.23 -2.96 -84.82
N ALA A 198 81.70 -4.16 -84.52
CA ALA A 198 82.34 -5.43 -84.87
C ALA A 198 81.57 -6.29 -85.90
N ALA A 199 80.43 -5.82 -86.40
CA ALA A 199 79.50 -6.64 -87.21
C ALA A 199 79.32 -6.21 -88.68
N ASP A 200 80.16 -5.33 -89.22
CA ASP A 200 79.99 -4.77 -90.58
C ASP A 200 80.95 -5.36 -91.64
N SER A 201 81.43 -6.59 -91.45
CA SER A 201 82.22 -7.29 -92.46
C SER A 201 81.98 -8.80 -92.47
N ILE A 202 81.53 -9.31 -93.65
CA ILE A 202 81.53 -10.72 -94.12
C ILE A 202 80.24 -11.49 -93.71
N ASP A 203 79.41 -12.11 -94.56
CA ASP A 203 79.49 -12.43 -95.99
C ASP A 203 78.07 -12.69 -96.55
N LEU A 204 77.81 -12.17 -97.76
CA LEU A 204 76.89 -12.76 -98.73
C LEU A 204 77.59 -14.00 -99.31
N LEU A 205 76.91 -15.16 -99.39
CA LEU A 205 76.74 -15.92 -100.64
C LEU A 205 76.14 -17.33 -100.43
N ILE A 206 74.98 -17.48 -101.07
CA ILE A 206 74.50 -18.65 -101.84
C ILE A 206 73.44 -19.57 -101.18
N GLU A 207 72.30 -19.53 -101.88
CA GLU A 207 71.06 -20.29 -101.84
C GLU A 207 71.22 -21.82 -101.95
N PRO A 208 70.10 -22.56 -101.86
CA PRO A 208 69.73 -23.26 -103.09
C PRO A 208 68.25 -23.19 -103.49
N PHE A 209 68.12 -23.23 -104.80
CA PHE A 209 67.02 -23.24 -105.76
C PHE A 209 66.04 -24.44 -105.67
N ASP A 210 64.83 -24.17 -106.15
CA ASP A 210 63.53 -24.84 -105.98
C ASP A 210 63.34 -26.26 -106.56
N LEU A 211 62.30 -26.97 -106.08
CA LEU A 211 61.42 -27.77 -106.92
C LEU A 211 60.01 -27.97 -106.31
N GLU A 212 59.03 -27.94 -107.21
CA GLU A 212 57.59 -27.66 -107.09
C GLU A 212 56.71 -28.64 -106.28
N ASP A 213 55.67 -28.03 -105.70
CA ASP A 213 54.26 -28.43 -105.54
C ASP A 213 53.87 -29.90 -105.36
N VAL A 214 53.23 -30.21 -104.22
CA VAL A 214 52.00 -31.03 -104.18
C VAL A 214 51.09 -30.56 -103.04
N ASP A 215 49.84 -30.26 -103.40
CA ASP A 215 48.65 -30.12 -102.55
C ASP A 215 48.54 -31.20 -101.47
N ASP A 216 48.04 -30.85 -100.29
CA ASP A 216 46.79 -31.40 -99.74
C ASP A 216 46.70 -31.15 -98.23
N ASN A 217 45.66 -30.38 -97.89
CA ASN A 217 44.54 -30.84 -97.08
C ASN A 217 44.75 -31.21 -95.58
N ALA A 218 43.80 -30.65 -94.81
CA ALA A 218 43.18 -31.24 -93.62
C ALA A 218 43.98 -31.28 -92.30
N MET A 219 43.47 -30.52 -91.32
CA MET A 219 42.85 -30.98 -90.06
C MET A 219 43.23 -30.01 -88.93
N SER A 220 42.29 -29.19 -88.42
CA SER A 220 41.39 -29.52 -87.29
C SER A 220 42.19 -29.67 -85.98
N VAL A 221 41.92 -29.07 -84.83
CA VAL A 221 40.70 -28.64 -84.13
C VAL A 221 41.19 -27.81 -82.92
N ASP A 222 40.58 -26.63 -82.68
CA ASP A 222 39.92 -26.14 -81.45
C ASP A 222 40.18 -26.81 -80.07
N PRO A 223 39.91 -26.13 -78.94
CA PRO A 223 38.84 -25.14 -78.71
C PRO A 223 39.22 -23.77 -78.13
#